data_AF-A0A924QCA4-F1
#
_entry.id   AF-A0A924QCA4-F1
#
_cell.length_a   1.000
_cell.length_b   1.000
_cell.length_c   1.000
_cell.angle_alpha   90.00
_cell.angle_beta   90.00
_cell.angle_gamma   90.00
#
_symmetry.space_group_name_H-M   'P 1'
#
loop_
_entity.id
_entity.type
_entity.pdbx_description
1 polymer ?
#
loop_
_entity_poly.entity_id
_entity_poly.type
_entity_poly.pdbx_seq_one_letter_code
_entity_poly.pdbx_strand_id
1 'polypeptide(L)'
;MPLLLIAFLVSACGSQKYTVDDGRKVDEALLQSMRHYGAGERSIRPAIVRSAALKDPACDVQWELPIAVATSYGWSENDRVAWVRALGVDERLTVTGVHPNAPLQIGDKLVEIAGYRNDNAEKLTLALVERRDEGKSFEVKTLLGNTVRLEPFKVCRGYARFAPPGTPNAQDYHWLLTLHPIEVSAANLTDDEALWTVLWSQGLSEEGGARMKTYHYGVKIIGTLYDIATIASGLKGAALAAEAAVMAAKSAAAAAATEILKRQLLEQAQAIAQRRIRESVGDVAKQLTQKQAINAMQMAAAHRSSLSGVARVAATVFDRADSWAYARMQTLGADPFAGARLHQKLIENGATANALVFDPERMQSLDKLAQSQGRGEQLVAALKGIRPVALVVEDDDMPLASKPVAFSFDDTEVASSLPFARGLIDGMLDLPVESKKSK
;
A
#
# COMPACT_ATOMS: atom_id res chain seq x y z
N MET A 1 -58.45 -4.79 41.21
CA MET A 1 -57.65 -3.57 41.48
C MET A 1 -56.45 -3.95 42.34
N PRO A 2 -55.23 -3.51 42.03
CA PRO A 2 -54.37 -3.68 40.84
C PRO A 2 -53.16 -4.61 41.20
N LEU A 3 -52.22 -5.04 40.36
CA LEU A 3 -51.17 -4.35 39.59
C LEU A 3 -50.43 -5.48 38.81
N LEU A 4 -50.57 -5.63 37.49
CA LEU A 4 -49.78 -5.05 36.39
C LEU A 4 -48.26 -4.91 36.61
N LEU A 5 -47.52 -5.51 35.67
CA LEU A 5 -46.17 -5.18 35.14
C LEU A 5 -44.96 -5.24 36.09
N ILE A 6 -44.13 -6.27 35.90
CA ILE A 6 -42.69 -6.08 35.62
C ILE A 6 -42.27 -7.09 34.54
N ALA A 7 -42.31 -6.64 33.30
CA ALA A 7 -41.58 -7.23 32.18
C ALA A 7 -40.64 -6.15 31.63
N PHE A 8 -39.48 -6.58 31.14
CA PHE A 8 -38.50 -5.84 30.32
C PHE A 8 -37.66 -4.75 30.98
N LEU A 9 -36.45 -5.11 31.44
CA LEU A 9 -35.27 -4.22 31.41
C LEU A 9 -33.96 -5.01 31.19
N VAL A 10 -33.90 -5.89 30.18
CA VAL A 10 -32.63 -6.39 29.63
C VAL A 10 -32.69 -6.36 28.11
N SER A 11 -32.79 -5.16 27.52
CA SER A 11 -32.64 -4.97 26.07
C SER A 11 -32.26 -3.52 25.77
N ALA A 12 -31.07 -3.10 26.21
CA ALA A 12 -30.48 -1.82 25.77
C ALA A 12 -28.93 -1.83 25.76
N CYS A 13 -28.29 -3.00 25.74
CA CYS A 13 -26.93 -3.10 25.21
C CYS A 13 -27.07 -3.26 23.70
N GLY A 14 -26.65 -2.26 22.92
CA GLY A 14 -26.59 -2.39 21.46
C GLY A 14 -25.73 -3.60 21.09
N SER A 15 -26.38 -4.72 20.80
CA SER A 15 -25.71 -5.94 20.40
C SER A 15 -24.99 -5.68 19.10
N GLN A 16 -23.69 -5.97 19.05
CA GLN A 16 -22.99 -6.00 17.77
C GLN A 16 -23.72 -7.00 16.87
N LYS A 17 -24.24 -6.52 15.72
CA LYS A 17 -25.01 -7.35 14.77
C LYS A 17 -24.17 -8.53 14.24
N TYR A 18 -22.84 -8.37 14.24
CA TYR A 18 -21.86 -9.36 13.81
C TYR A 18 -20.85 -9.57 14.93
N THR A 19 -20.63 -10.81 15.34
CA THR A 19 -19.64 -11.17 16.37
C THR A 19 -18.61 -12.15 15.80
N VAL A 20 -17.49 -12.30 16.50
CA VAL A 20 -16.43 -13.26 16.12
C VAL A 20 -17.01 -14.68 15.98
N ASP A 21 -18.00 -15.03 16.81
CA ASP A 21 -18.59 -16.36 16.89
C ASP A 21 -19.95 -16.52 16.18
N ASP A 22 -20.27 -15.66 15.21
CA ASP A 22 -21.56 -15.68 14.47
C ASP A 22 -21.79 -16.96 13.62
N GLY A 23 -20.95 -17.99 13.72
CA GLY A 23 -21.11 -19.31 13.05
C GLY A 23 -21.02 -19.30 11.51
N ARG A 24 -21.11 -18.13 10.87
CA ARG A 24 -21.01 -17.98 9.41
C ARG A 24 -19.63 -18.36 8.92
N LYS A 25 -19.58 -19.07 7.79
CA LYS A 25 -18.33 -19.34 7.07
C LYS A 25 -17.82 -18.05 6.44
N VAL A 26 -16.54 -17.78 6.61
CA VAL A 26 -15.82 -16.63 6.04
C VAL A 26 -14.80 -17.16 5.05
N ASP A 27 -14.53 -16.38 4.00
CA ASP A 27 -13.42 -16.63 3.08
C ASP A 27 -12.09 -16.47 3.83
N GLU A 28 -11.36 -17.56 4.02
CA GLU A 28 -10.07 -17.58 4.73
C GLU A 28 -8.98 -16.77 4.02
N ALA A 29 -9.02 -16.67 2.68
CA ALA A 29 -8.05 -15.88 1.94
C ALA A 29 -8.30 -14.38 2.15
N LEU A 30 -9.56 -13.96 2.17
CA LEU A 30 -9.96 -12.60 2.51
C LEU A 30 -9.60 -12.27 3.97
N LEU A 31 -9.88 -13.19 4.90
CA LEU A 31 -9.56 -13.03 6.32
C LEU A 31 -8.06 -12.84 6.54
N GLN A 32 -7.22 -13.64 5.87
CA GLN A 32 -5.77 -13.46 5.94
C GLN A 32 -5.31 -12.14 5.31
N SER A 33 -5.89 -11.75 4.17
CA SER A 33 -5.60 -10.45 3.55
C SER A 33 -5.93 -9.29 4.49
N MET A 34 -7.05 -9.35 5.21
CA MET A 34 -7.41 -8.35 6.23
C MET A 34 -6.43 -8.32 7.41
N ARG A 35 -5.95 -9.48 7.87
CA ARG A 35 -4.93 -9.56 8.93
C ARG A 35 -3.62 -8.92 8.48
N HIS A 36 -3.14 -9.25 7.29
CA HIS A 36 -1.93 -8.66 6.72
C HIS A 36 -2.09 -7.18 6.45
N TYR A 37 -3.26 -6.74 6.02
CA TYR A 37 -3.61 -5.33 5.86
C TYR A 37 -3.45 -4.57 7.19
N GLY A 38 -4.09 -5.06 8.27
CA GLY A 38 -3.98 -4.44 9.58
C GLY A 38 -2.57 -4.50 10.18
N ALA A 39 -1.82 -5.59 9.95
CA ALA A 39 -0.42 -5.69 10.34
C ALA A 39 0.44 -4.65 9.61
N GLY A 40 0.18 -4.42 8.33
CA GLY A 40 0.80 -3.37 7.53
C GLY A 40 0.54 -1.99 8.08
N GLU A 41 -0.72 -1.61 8.30
CA GLU A 41 -1.09 -0.30 8.86
C GLU A 41 -0.41 -0.04 10.22
N ARG A 42 -0.30 -1.09 11.05
CA ARG A 42 0.37 -1.01 12.36
C ARG A 42 1.88 -0.85 12.24
N SER A 43 2.52 -1.43 11.23
CA SER A 43 3.97 -1.31 11.04
C SER A 43 4.37 0.02 10.38
N ILE A 44 3.59 0.50 9.41
CA ILE A 44 3.93 1.76 8.71
C ILE A 44 3.56 3.01 9.52
N ARG A 45 2.57 2.96 10.43
CA ARG A 45 2.15 4.17 11.16
C ARG A 45 3.28 4.77 12.00
N PRO A 46 4.06 3.99 12.78
CA PRO A 46 5.25 4.50 13.45
C PRO A 46 6.32 5.01 12.48
N ALA A 47 6.52 4.32 11.36
CA ALA A 47 7.46 4.72 10.32
C ALA A 47 7.11 6.07 9.66
N ILE A 48 5.82 6.34 9.40
CA ILE A 48 5.33 7.63 8.90
C ILE A 48 5.68 8.75 9.89
N VAL A 49 5.40 8.55 11.18
CA VAL A 49 5.76 9.54 12.22
C VAL A 49 7.28 9.73 12.29
N ARG A 50 8.05 8.65 12.21
CA ARG A 50 9.52 8.73 12.19
C ARG A 50 10.04 9.50 10.98
N SER A 51 9.43 9.35 9.81
CA SER A 51 9.80 10.10 8.60
C SER A 51 9.61 11.62 8.77
N ALA A 52 8.62 12.05 9.57
CA ALA A 52 8.37 13.46 9.87
C ALA A 52 9.55 14.14 10.60
N ALA A 53 10.40 13.37 11.27
CA ALA A 53 11.59 13.88 11.95
C ALA A 53 12.64 14.43 10.98
N LEU A 54 12.60 14.06 9.69
CA LEU A 54 13.48 14.60 8.66
C LEU A 54 13.37 16.11 8.52
N LYS A 55 12.14 16.64 8.62
CA LYS A 55 11.82 18.06 8.37
C LYS A 55 12.49 18.59 7.09
N ASP A 56 12.52 17.77 6.04
CA ASP A 56 13.27 18.06 4.82
C ASP A 56 12.66 19.29 4.12
N PRO A 57 13.40 20.42 4.04
CA PRO A 57 12.88 21.65 3.47
C PRO A 57 12.74 21.57 1.94
N ALA A 58 13.33 20.56 1.30
CA ALA A 58 13.31 20.37 -0.14
C ALA A 58 12.12 19.54 -0.63
N CYS A 59 11.35 18.92 0.27
CA CYS A 59 10.16 18.15 -0.07
C CYS A 59 8.90 19.03 -0.16
N ASP A 60 8.01 18.67 -1.08
CA ASP A 60 6.62 19.09 -0.95
C ASP A 60 5.99 18.39 0.27
N VAL A 61 5.12 19.10 1.00
CA VAL A 61 4.56 18.59 2.26
C VAL A 61 3.18 17.99 2.07
N GLN A 62 2.91 16.91 2.81
CA GLN A 62 1.58 16.36 3.06
C GLN A 62 1.33 16.27 4.57
N TRP A 63 0.06 16.31 4.95
CA TRP A 63 -0.35 16.10 6.33
C TRP A 63 -0.67 14.63 6.57
N GLU A 64 -0.28 14.09 7.72
CA GLU A 64 -0.60 12.73 8.16
C GLU A 64 -1.23 12.75 9.55
N LEU A 65 -1.97 11.68 9.86
CA LEU A 65 -2.49 11.44 11.20
C LEU A 65 -1.63 10.42 11.94
N PRO A 66 -1.59 10.45 13.28
CA PRO A 66 -0.89 9.44 14.08
C PRO A 66 -1.67 8.12 14.18
N ILE A 67 -2.76 7.97 13.43
CA ILE A 67 -3.64 6.81 13.42
C ILE A 67 -3.97 6.40 11.98
N ALA A 68 -4.36 5.13 11.81
CA ALA A 68 -5.07 4.61 10.65
C ALA A 68 -6.47 4.16 11.08
N VAL A 69 -7.46 4.30 10.20
CA VAL A 69 -8.85 3.93 10.48
C VAL A 69 -9.44 3.12 9.33
N ALA A 70 -10.34 2.19 9.66
CA ALA A 70 -11.09 1.36 8.72
C ALA A 70 -12.57 1.29 9.10
N THR A 71 -13.43 0.96 8.15
CA THR A 71 -14.85 0.64 8.39
C THR A 71 -15.29 -0.49 7.45
N SER A 72 -16.22 -1.32 7.92
CA SER A 72 -16.93 -2.29 7.08
C SER A 72 -18.29 -1.77 6.59
N TYR A 73 -18.55 -0.47 6.74
CA TYR A 73 -19.72 0.20 6.16
C TYR A 73 -19.79 -0.03 4.64
N GLY A 74 -20.97 -0.35 4.12
CA GLY A 74 -21.18 -0.59 2.68
C GLY A 74 -20.76 -1.98 2.16
N TRP A 75 -20.03 -2.77 2.95
CA TRP A 75 -19.66 -4.15 2.61
C TRP A 75 -20.83 -5.13 2.74
N SER A 76 -20.71 -6.29 2.08
CA SER A 76 -21.70 -7.38 2.20
C SER A 76 -21.69 -7.95 3.62
N GLU A 77 -22.78 -8.60 4.05
CA GLU A 77 -22.86 -9.12 5.43
C GLU A 77 -21.73 -10.11 5.76
N ASN A 78 -21.34 -10.96 4.81
CA ASN A 78 -20.29 -11.96 5.03
C ASN A 78 -18.91 -11.29 5.14
N ASP A 79 -18.64 -10.26 4.33
CA ASP A 79 -17.38 -9.52 4.39
C ASP A 79 -17.27 -8.69 5.68
N ARG A 80 -18.38 -8.18 6.20
CA ARG A 80 -18.40 -7.50 7.52
C ARG A 80 -17.97 -8.44 8.64
N VAL A 81 -18.42 -9.69 8.61
CA VAL A 81 -17.98 -10.70 9.59
C VAL A 81 -16.48 -10.96 9.46
N ALA A 82 -15.94 -10.98 8.24
CA ALA A 82 -14.50 -11.09 8.02
C ALA A 82 -13.73 -9.91 8.65
N TRP A 83 -14.20 -8.68 8.45
CA TRP A 83 -13.62 -7.46 9.05
C TRP A 83 -13.65 -7.49 10.58
N VAL A 84 -14.77 -7.90 11.18
CA VAL A 84 -14.92 -8.05 12.63
C VAL A 84 -13.95 -9.11 13.16
N ARG A 85 -13.87 -10.27 12.51
CA ARG A 85 -12.99 -11.38 12.93
C ARG A 85 -11.50 -11.07 12.75
N ALA A 86 -11.12 -10.38 11.68
CA ALA A 86 -9.73 -10.08 11.40
C ALA A 86 -9.19 -8.94 12.27
N LEU A 87 -9.96 -7.85 12.41
CA LEU A 87 -9.46 -6.58 12.95
C LEU A 87 -10.39 -5.93 13.98
N GLY A 88 -11.52 -6.54 14.33
CA GLY A 88 -12.54 -5.92 15.18
C GLY A 88 -13.24 -4.73 14.51
N VAL A 89 -13.17 -4.64 13.18
CA VAL A 89 -13.74 -3.54 12.39
C VAL A 89 -15.19 -3.86 12.04
N ASP A 90 -16.10 -2.97 12.44
CA ASP A 90 -17.52 -3.03 12.09
C ASP A 90 -17.89 -1.81 11.24
N GLU A 91 -19.18 -1.54 11.07
CA GLU A 91 -19.66 -0.43 10.23
C GLU A 91 -19.24 0.95 10.75
N ARG A 92 -18.75 1.06 11.99
CA ARG A 92 -18.26 2.32 12.54
C ARG A 92 -16.79 2.53 12.17
N LEU A 93 -16.40 3.80 12.09
CA LEU A 93 -15.01 4.17 11.82
C LEU A 93 -14.12 3.71 12.99
N THR A 94 -13.26 2.73 12.74
CA THR A 94 -12.51 1.98 13.75
C THR A 94 -11.02 2.22 13.58
N VAL A 95 -10.30 2.53 14.66
CA VAL A 95 -8.84 2.68 14.64
C VAL A 95 -8.17 1.32 14.43
N THR A 96 -7.36 1.18 13.38
CA THR A 96 -6.68 -0.08 13.00
C THR A 96 -5.18 -0.07 13.17
N GLY A 97 -4.56 1.12 13.18
CA GLY A 97 -3.14 1.33 13.42
C GLY A 97 -2.91 2.63 14.20
N VAL A 98 -1.89 2.66 15.05
CA VAL A 98 -1.56 3.80 15.91
C VAL A 98 -0.06 3.96 16.01
N HIS A 99 0.41 5.20 16.07
CA HIS A 99 1.73 5.51 16.60
C HIS A 99 1.72 5.30 18.13
N PRO A 100 2.81 4.83 18.77
CA PRO A 100 2.82 4.52 20.20
C PRO A 100 2.39 5.67 21.12
N ASN A 101 2.64 6.92 20.72
CA ASN A 101 2.27 8.11 21.49
C ASN A 101 0.93 8.73 21.04
N ALA A 102 0.15 8.05 20.20
CA ALA A 102 -1.17 8.54 19.81
C ALA A 102 -2.15 8.47 21.01
N PRO A 103 -3.09 9.42 21.13
CA PRO A 103 -4.05 9.44 22.24
C PRO A 103 -5.20 8.42 22.08
N LEU A 104 -5.23 7.70 20.95
CA LEU A 104 -6.21 6.66 20.64
C LEU A 104 -5.55 5.29 20.66
N GLN A 105 -6.36 4.27 20.90
CA GLN A 105 -5.96 2.87 20.91
C GLN A 105 -6.55 2.14 19.69
N ILE A 106 -5.90 1.05 19.28
CA ILE A 106 -6.46 0.14 18.27
C ILE A 106 -7.82 -0.38 18.77
N GLY A 107 -8.83 -0.35 17.90
CA GLY A 107 -10.20 -0.77 18.21
C GLY A 107 -11.12 0.38 18.65
N ASP A 108 -10.58 1.56 18.97
CA ASP A 108 -11.41 2.73 19.26
C ASP A 108 -12.34 3.05 18.09
N LYS A 109 -13.62 3.27 18.39
CA LYS A 109 -14.65 3.62 17.40
C LYS A 109 -14.89 5.11 17.43
N LEU A 110 -14.62 5.81 16.34
CA LEU A 110 -14.81 7.24 16.20
C LEU A 110 -16.26 7.51 15.82
N VAL A 111 -16.93 8.40 16.56
CA VAL A 111 -18.35 8.74 16.36
C VAL A 111 -18.58 10.22 16.07
N GLU A 112 -17.55 11.04 16.29
CA GLU A 112 -17.60 12.48 16.03
C GLU A 112 -16.20 12.98 15.69
N ILE A 113 -16.09 13.74 14.59
CA ILE A 113 -14.86 14.39 14.15
C ILE A 113 -15.08 15.89 14.18
N ALA A 114 -14.48 16.58 15.13
CA ALA A 114 -14.49 18.03 15.25
C ALA A 114 -15.92 18.63 15.23
N GLY A 115 -16.80 18.07 16.05
CA GLY A 115 -18.22 18.45 16.14
C GLY A 115 -19.12 17.80 15.07
N TYR A 116 -18.55 17.18 14.03
CA TYR A 116 -19.32 16.53 12.97
C TYR A 116 -19.66 15.08 13.33
N ARG A 117 -20.94 14.73 13.32
CA ARG A 117 -21.47 13.38 13.56
C ARG A 117 -22.20 12.86 12.33
N ASN A 118 -22.00 11.60 12.00
CA ASN A 118 -22.76 10.92 10.95
C ASN A 118 -22.76 9.41 11.18
N ASP A 119 -23.90 8.76 10.96
CA ASP A 119 -24.00 7.29 11.02
C ASP A 119 -23.40 6.62 9.78
N ASN A 120 -23.21 7.38 8.68
CA ASN A 120 -22.44 6.93 7.53
C ASN A 120 -20.95 7.13 7.81
N ALA A 121 -20.23 6.02 8.05
CA ALA A 121 -18.80 6.04 8.34
C ALA A 121 -17.93 6.50 7.17
N GLU A 122 -18.40 6.44 5.92
CA GLU A 122 -17.69 7.02 4.77
C GLU A 122 -17.68 8.56 4.87
N LYS A 123 -18.83 9.16 5.22
CA LYS A 123 -18.91 10.61 5.47
C LYS A 123 -18.05 11.04 6.66
N LEU A 124 -18.01 10.22 7.72
CA LEU A 124 -17.15 10.49 8.87
C LEU A 124 -15.65 10.37 8.50
N THR A 125 -15.31 9.46 7.60
CA THR A 125 -13.94 9.31 7.07
C THR A 125 -13.54 10.52 6.23
N LEU A 126 -14.44 11.05 5.39
CA LEU A 126 -14.19 12.28 4.64
C LEU A 126 -13.95 13.47 5.58
N ALA A 127 -14.75 13.62 6.63
CA ALA A 127 -14.52 14.65 7.64
C ALA A 127 -13.14 14.49 8.32
N LEU A 128 -12.68 13.27 8.55
CA LEU A 128 -11.33 13.01 9.07
C LEU A 128 -10.23 13.41 8.07
N VAL A 129 -10.44 13.17 6.77
CA VAL A 129 -9.55 13.60 5.68
C VAL A 129 -9.42 15.10 5.62
N GLU A 130 -10.55 15.80 5.57
CA GLU A 130 -10.57 17.26 5.54
C GLU A 130 -9.81 17.84 6.73
N ARG A 131 -10.03 17.33 7.95
CA ARG A 131 -9.35 17.82 9.15
C ARG A 131 -7.86 17.50 9.20
N ARG A 132 -7.43 16.36 8.63
CA ARG A 132 -6.00 16.09 8.42
C ARG A 132 -5.39 17.15 7.52
N ASP A 133 -6.01 17.42 6.37
CA ASP A 133 -5.44 18.29 5.33
C ASP A 133 -5.47 19.77 5.72
N GLU A 134 -6.36 20.17 6.62
CA GLU A 134 -6.32 21.48 7.30
C GLU A 134 -5.05 21.67 8.16
N GLY A 135 -4.43 20.58 8.62
CA GLY A 135 -3.18 20.61 9.38
C GLY A 135 -3.29 21.18 10.80
N LYS A 136 -4.52 21.41 11.27
CA LYS A 136 -4.80 21.96 12.62
C LYS A 136 -5.24 20.83 13.53
N SER A 137 -4.92 20.94 14.83
CA SER A 137 -5.44 19.97 15.78
C SER A 137 -6.96 20.05 15.87
N PHE A 138 -7.61 18.92 16.09
CA PHE A 138 -9.06 18.83 16.21
C PHE A 138 -9.47 17.75 17.21
N GLU A 139 -10.67 17.87 17.75
CA GLU A 139 -11.21 16.89 18.69
C GLU A 139 -11.85 15.72 17.97
N VAL A 140 -11.70 14.53 18.54
CA VAL A 140 -12.35 13.31 18.12
C VAL A 140 -13.01 12.67 19.32
N LYS A 141 -14.28 12.31 19.17
CA LYS A 141 -15.02 11.59 20.19
C LYS A 141 -15.11 10.11 19.85
N THR A 142 -14.77 9.26 20.81
CA THR A 142 -14.96 7.82 20.70
C THR A 142 -16.34 7.39 21.17
N LEU A 143 -16.78 6.21 20.75
CA LEU A 143 -18.04 5.61 21.17
C LEU A 143 -18.14 5.44 22.69
N LEU A 144 -17.01 5.21 23.37
CA LEU A 144 -16.95 5.09 24.83
C LEU A 144 -17.11 6.44 25.55
N GLY A 145 -17.24 7.53 24.80
CA GLY A 145 -17.46 8.88 25.34
C GLY A 145 -16.19 9.69 25.56
N ASN A 146 -15.00 9.11 25.31
CA ASN A 146 -13.74 9.83 25.42
C ASN A 146 -13.62 10.86 24.30
N THR A 147 -13.27 12.09 24.65
CA THR A 147 -12.87 13.12 23.67
C THR A 147 -11.37 13.30 23.76
N VAL A 148 -10.68 13.13 22.62
CA VAL A 148 -9.24 13.31 22.52
C VAL A 148 -8.90 14.30 21.42
N ARG A 149 -7.76 14.97 21.55
CA ARG A 149 -7.25 15.89 20.53
C ARG A 149 -6.30 15.15 19.62
N LEU A 150 -6.61 15.09 18.33
CA LEU A 150 -5.70 14.63 17.29
C LEU A 150 -4.94 15.82 16.69
N GLU A 151 -3.66 15.59 16.40
CA GLU A 151 -2.78 16.58 15.80
C GLU A 151 -2.19 16.00 14.51
N PRO A 152 -2.59 16.54 13.34
CA PRO A 152 -1.92 16.24 12.09
C PRO A 152 -0.46 16.71 12.12
N PHE A 153 0.43 15.99 11.45
CA PHE A 153 1.84 16.36 11.33
C PHE A 153 2.30 16.31 9.87
N LYS A 154 3.37 17.05 9.56
CA LYS A 154 3.89 17.17 8.20
C LYS A 154 4.87 16.04 7.89
N VAL A 155 4.79 15.51 6.69
CA VAL A 155 5.75 14.58 6.07
C VAL A 155 6.06 15.04 4.64
N CYS A 156 7.13 14.51 4.03
CA CYS A 156 7.32 14.64 2.59
C CYS A 156 6.14 13.99 1.86
N ARG A 157 5.78 14.53 0.69
CA ARG A 157 4.68 14.01 -0.14
C ARG A 157 5.00 12.58 -0.58
N GLY A 158 3.96 11.77 -0.73
CA GLY A 158 4.06 10.39 -1.18
C GLY A 158 3.55 9.45 -0.10
N TYR A 159 2.24 9.47 0.14
CA TYR A 159 1.61 8.57 1.09
C TYR A 159 2.00 7.11 0.78
N ALA A 160 2.32 6.33 1.81
CA ALA A 160 2.46 4.88 1.70
C ALA A 160 1.19 4.22 2.23
N ARG A 161 0.54 3.41 1.40
CA ARG A 161 -0.65 2.63 1.78
C ARG A 161 -0.53 1.21 1.26
N PHE A 162 -1.29 0.29 1.85
CA PHE A 162 -1.43 -1.07 1.35
C PHE A 162 -2.72 -1.26 0.57
N ALA A 163 -2.71 -2.21 -0.36
CA ALA A 163 -3.85 -2.59 -1.15
C ALA A 163 -5.05 -2.96 -0.26
N PRO A 164 -6.29 -2.67 -0.70
CA PRO A 164 -7.48 -3.12 0.02
C PRO A 164 -7.51 -4.66 0.15
N PRO A 165 -8.05 -5.22 1.26
CA PRO A 165 -8.10 -6.67 1.46
C PRO A 165 -8.84 -7.47 0.39
N GLY A 166 -9.84 -6.87 -0.27
CA GLY A 166 -10.56 -7.52 -1.38
C GLY A 166 -9.74 -7.60 -2.67
N THR A 167 -8.69 -6.78 -2.79
CA THR A 167 -7.81 -6.70 -3.96
C THR A 167 -6.34 -6.71 -3.53
N PRO A 168 -5.88 -7.79 -2.87
CA PRO A 168 -4.59 -7.83 -2.17
C PRO A 168 -3.37 -7.59 -3.07
N ASN A 169 -3.50 -7.83 -4.37
CA ASN A 169 -2.43 -7.64 -5.36
C ASN A 169 -2.51 -6.29 -6.09
N ALA A 170 -3.51 -5.46 -5.78
CA ALA A 170 -3.61 -4.14 -6.38
C ALA A 170 -2.42 -3.29 -5.96
N GLN A 171 -1.88 -2.54 -6.91
CA GLN A 171 -0.73 -1.69 -6.69
C GLN A 171 -0.78 -0.57 -7.71
N ASP A 172 -0.30 0.59 -7.29
CA ASP A 172 -0.22 1.76 -8.14
C ASP A 172 0.81 2.75 -7.58
N TYR A 173 1.48 3.46 -8.46
CA TYR A 173 2.65 4.26 -8.17
C TYR A 173 2.42 5.68 -8.68
N HIS A 174 2.01 6.57 -7.79
CA HIS A 174 1.60 7.94 -8.11
C HIS A 174 2.30 8.95 -7.21
N TRP A 175 2.47 10.19 -7.68
CA TRP A 175 3.20 11.21 -6.92
C TRP A 175 2.51 11.63 -5.61
N LEU A 176 1.24 11.33 -5.40
CA LEU A 176 0.56 11.62 -4.14
C LEU A 176 0.56 10.46 -3.17
N LEU A 177 0.59 9.25 -3.70
CA LEU A 177 0.27 8.03 -3.00
C LEU A 177 0.90 6.85 -3.77
N THR A 178 1.58 6.00 -3.04
CA THR A 178 1.95 4.66 -3.50
C THR A 178 1.07 3.65 -2.80
N LEU A 179 0.41 2.80 -3.59
CA LEU A 179 -0.32 1.65 -3.12
C LEU A 179 0.55 0.40 -3.28
N HIS A 180 1.00 -0.16 -2.16
CA HIS A 180 1.79 -1.39 -2.11
C HIS A 180 0.87 -2.61 -2.00
N PRO A 181 1.16 -3.74 -2.67
CA PRO A 181 0.35 -4.95 -2.52
C PRO A 181 0.49 -5.53 -1.11
N ILE A 182 -0.53 -6.24 -0.62
CA ILE A 182 -0.59 -6.83 0.73
C ILE A 182 0.55 -7.83 0.98
N GLU A 183 1.11 -8.44 -0.07
CA GLU A 183 2.28 -9.32 0.07
C GLU A 183 3.49 -8.61 0.72
N VAL A 184 3.60 -7.28 0.58
CA VAL A 184 4.64 -6.48 1.25
C VAL A 184 4.43 -6.49 2.76
N SER A 185 3.22 -6.24 3.23
CA SER A 185 2.94 -6.27 4.68
C SER A 185 2.94 -7.70 5.24
N ALA A 186 2.56 -8.69 4.42
CA ALA A 186 2.63 -10.10 4.78
C ALA A 186 4.06 -10.61 5.03
N ALA A 187 5.07 -9.87 4.56
CA ALA A 187 6.47 -10.16 4.85
C ALA A 187 6.89 -9.84 6.30
N ASN A 188 5.98 -9.38 7.17
CA ASN A 188 6.25 -9.01 8.57
C ASN A 188 7.39 -7.98 8.67
N LEU A 189 7.13 -6.77 8.18
CA LEU A 189 8.11 -5.68 8.16
C LEU A 189 8.66 -5.40 9.57
N THR A 190 9.99 -5.29 9.67
CA THR A 190 10.63 -4.64 10.82
C THR A 190 10.42 -3.13 10.78
N ASP A 191 10.71 -2.42 11.87
CA ASP A 191 10.57 -0.96 11.94
C ASP A 191 11.37 -0.23 10.85
N ASP A 192 12.59 -0.68 10.56
CA ASP A 192 13.43 -0.09 9.52
C ASP A 192 12.97 -0.49 8.10
N GLU A 193 12.41 -1.69 7.90
CA GLU A 193 11.81 -2.08 6.60
C GLU A 193 10.51 -1.30 6.32
N ALA A 194 9.72 -1.03 7.36
CA ALA A 194 8.54 -0.18 7.27
C ALA A 194 8.94 1.28 7.00
N LEU A 195 10.00 1.79 7.65
CA LEU A 195 10.56 3.10 7.36
C LEU A 195 11.10 3.19 5.92
N TRP A 196 11.82 2.17 5.45
CA TRP A 196 12.24 2.10 4.05
C TRP A 196 11.05 2.20 3.10
N THR A 197 9.98 1.44 3.35
CA THR A 197 8.76 1.47 2.52
C THR A 197 8.16 2.87 2.45
N VAL A 198 8.10 3.59 3.59
CA VAL A 198 7.60 4.98 3.65
C VAL A 198 8.52 5.94 2.90
N LEU A 199 9.83 5.91 3.19
CA LEU A 199 10.80 6.82 2.57
C LEU A 199 10.95 6.56 1.07
N TRP A 200 10.78 5.32 0.63
CA TRP A 200 10.76 4.96 -0.78
C TRP A 200 9.55 5.55 -1.49
N SER A 201 8.34 5.46 -0.90
CA SER A 201 7.14 6.10 -1.44
C SER A 201 7.29 7.62 -1.53
N GLN A 202 7.92 8.24 -0.52
CA GLN A 202 8.23 9.67 -0.53
C GLN A 202 9.27 10.01 -1.59
N GLY A 203 10.35 9.23 -1.69
CA GLY A 203 11.38 9.41 -2.71
C GLY A 203 10.83 9.27 -4.13
N LEU A 204 9.95 8.31 -4.38
CA LEU A 204 9.26 8.17 -5.65
C LEU A 204 8.48 9.44 -6.01
N SER A 205 7.76 10.00 -5.04
CA SER A 205 6.99 11.22 -5.19
C SER A 205 7.87 12.44 -5.48
N GLU A 206 8.97 12.61 -4.75
CA GLU A 206 9.83 13.79 -4.91
C GLU A 206 10.69 13.71 -6.17
N GLU A 207 11.25 12.53 -6.49
CA GLU A 207 12.12 12.33 -7.65
C GLU A 207 11.34 12.20 -8.97
N GLY A 208 10.15 11.61 -8.93
CA GLY A 208 9.31 11.36 -10.10
C GLY A 208 8.14 12.32 -10.27
N GLY A 209 7.79 13.08 -9.23
CA GLY A 209 6.52 13.82 -9.15
C GLY A 209 6.31 14.80 -10.28
N ALA A 210 7.35 15.54 -10.67
CA ALA A 210 7.27 16.47 -11.80
C ALA A 210 6.94 15.72 -13.11
N ARG A 211 7.63 14.61 -13.40
CA ARG A 211 7.42 13.82 -14.61
C ARG A 211 6.02 13.20 -14.63
N MET A 212 5.60 12.62 -13.50
CA MET A 212 4.28 12.01 -13.35
C MET A 212 3.16 13.04 -13.55
N LYS A 213 3.27 14.23 -12.93
CA LYS A 213 2.32 15.34 -13.11
C LYS A 213 2.28 15.81 -14.56
N THR A 214 3.44 16.02 -15.19
CA THR A 214 3.51 16.45 -16.59
C THR A 214 2.84 15.45 -17.51
N TYR A 215 3.07 14.14 -17.31
CA TYR A 215 2.37 13.12 -18.06
C TYR A 215 0.85 13.16 -17.80
N HIS A 216 0.42 13.11 -16.54
CA HIS A 216 -0.99 13.14 -16.15
C HIS A 216 -1.75 14.34 -16.76
N TYR A 217 -1.19 15.55 -16.65
CA TYR A 217 -1.81 16.75 -17.23
C TYR A 217 -1.63 16.85 -18.76
N GLY A 218 -0.58 16.24 -19.31
CA GLY A 218 -0.31 16.19 -20.75
C GLY A 218 -1.30 15.31 -21.51
N VAL A 219 -1.77 14.20 -20.90
CA VAL A 219 -2.69 13.24 -21.53
C VAL A 219 -4.19 13.62 -21.39
N LYS A 220 -4.49 14.88 -21.03
CA LYS A 220 -5.81 15.55 -20.96
C LYS A 220 -6.98 14.70 -20.42
N ILE A 221 -7.36 14.90 -19.16
CA ILE A 221 -8.77 14.95 -18.70
C ILE A 221 -8.92 16.06 -17.65
N ILE A 222 -9.90 16.94 -17.83
CA ILE A 222 -10.36 17.88 -16.79
C ILE A 222 -11.31 17.10 -15.89
N GLY A 223 -10.81 16.67 -14.74
CA GLY A 223 -11.56 16.08 -13.65
C GLY A 223 -10.96 16.55 -12.34
N THR A 224 -11.66 17.41 -11.60
CA THR A 224 -11.33 17.72 -10.21
C THR A 224 -11.99 16.67 -9.34
N LEU A 225 -11.22 15.95 -8.50
CA LEU A 225 -11.43 15.74 -7.05
C LEU A 225 -10.39 14.77 -6.45
N TYR A 226 -9.77 15.14 -5.32
CA TYR A 226 -8.52 14.53 -4.81
C TYR A 226 -8.65 13.71 -3.51
N ASP A 227 -9.84 13.60 -2.90
CA ASP A 227 -9.89 13.45 -1.43
C ASP A 227 -10.12 12.03 -0.89
N ILE A 228 -10.41 11.03 -1.72
CA ILE A 228 -10.94 9.73 -1.25
C ILE A 228 -9.86 8.69 -0.90
N ALA A 229 -8.72 8.66 -1.61
CA ALA A 229 -7.74 7.56 -1.51
C ALA A 229 -6.71 7.70 -0.38
N THR A 230 -6.66 8.85 0.30
CA THR A 230 -5.47 9.25 1.06
C THR A 230 -5.51 8.94 2.56
N ILE A 231 -6.67 8.65 3.17
CA ILE A 231 -6.78 8.13 4.56
C ILE A 231 -7.58 6.84 4.63
N ALA A 232 -8.56 6.68 3.73
CA ALA A 232 -9.58 5.68 3.92
C ALA A 232 -9.11 4.29 3.50
N SER A 233 -8.61 3.53 4.47
CA SER A 233 -8.68 2.09 4.36
C SER A 233 -10.14 1.65 4.40
N GLY A 234 -10.58 0.92 3.37
CA GLY A 234 -11.91 0.32 3.37
C GLY A 234 -13.04 1.13 2.75
N LEU A 235 -12.78 2.19 1.97
CA LEU A 235 -13.84 2.65 1.06
C LEU A 235 -14.09 1.53 0.05
N LYS A 236 -15.34 1.03 0.05
CA LYS A 236 -15.84 0.15 -0.99
C LYS A 236 -15.51 0.71 -2.38
N GLY A 237 -15.51 2.04 -2.53
CA GLY A 237 -15.06 2.73 -3.74
C GLY A 237 -13.62 2.43 -4.16
N ALA A 238 -12.65 2.38 -3.23
CA ALA A 238 -11.26 2.04 -3.53
C ALA A 238 -11.09 0.55 -3.85
N ALA A 239 -11.82 -0.33 -3.15
CA ALA A 239 -11.83 -1.76 -3.44
C ALA A 239 -12.48 -2.05 -4.81
N LEU A 240 -13.66 -1.48 -5.09
CA LEU A 240 -14.35 -1.61 -6.38
C LEU A 240 -13.54 -0.99 -7.52
N ALA A 241 -12.89 0.16 -7.30
CA ALA A 241 -11.97 0.77 -8.25
C ALA A 241 -10.77 -0.16 -8.53
N ALA A 242 -10.21 -0.77 -7.48
CA ALA A 242 -9.13 -1.73 -7.61
C ALA A 242 -9.56 -3.00 -8.35
N GLU A 243 -10.76 -3.52 -8.10
CA GLU A 243 -11.32 -4.68 -8.82
C GLU A 243 -11.51 -4.34 -10.30
N ALA A 244 -12.10 -3.19 -10.59
CA ALA A 244 -12.30 -2.70 -11.95
C ALA A 244 -10.97 -2.45 -12.68
N ALA A 245 -9.98 -1.87 -11.99
CA ALA A 245 -8.62 -1.68 -12.51
C ALA A 245 -7.93 -3.02 -12.80
N VAL A 246 -8.03 -3.99 -11.91
CA VAL A 246 -7.48 -5.34 -12.12
C VAL A 246 -8.16 -6.01 -13.32
N MET A 247 -9.47 -5.86 -13.50
CA MET A 247 -10.17 -6.37 -14.68
C MET A 247 -9.75 -5.67 -15.97
N ALA A 248 -9.61 -4.34 -15.95
CA ALA A 248 -9.13 -3.56 -17.09
C ALA A 248 -7.68 -3.94 -17.45
N ALA A 249 -6.79 -4.07 -16.46
CA ALA A 249 -5.41 -4.51 -16.64
C ALA A 249 -5.34 -5.94 -17.20
N LYS A 250 -6.19 -6.87 -16.73
CA LYS A 250 -6.29 -8.22 -17.32
C LYS A 250 -6.74 -8.18 -18.78
N SER A 251 -7.68 -7.30 -19.12
CA SER A 251 -8.16 -7.11 -20.49
C SER A 251 -7.09 -6.49 -21.40
N ALA A 252 -6.35 -5.48 -20.93
CA ALA A 252 -5.26 -4.85 -21.67
C ALA A 252 -4.06 -5.80 -21.83
N ALA A 253 -3.68 -6.53 -20.78
CA ALA A 253 -2.65 -7.55 -20.83
C ALA A 253 -3.04 -8.73 -21.74
N ALA A 254 -4.33 -9.04 -21.89
CA ALA A 254 -4.81 -9.99 -22.89
C ALA A 254 -4.62 -9.49 -24.33
N ALA A 255 -4.73 -8.17 -24.56
CA ALA A 255 -4.56 -7.54 -25.87
C ALA A 255 -3.08 -7.29 -26.25
N ALA A 256 -2.18 -7.09 -25.28
CA ALA A 256 -0.79 -6.68 -25.51
C ALA A 256 0.25 -7.81 -25.45
N ALA A 257 -0.13 -9.05 -25.16
CA ALA A 257 0.84 -10.12 -24.91
C ALA A 257 1.16 -10.98 -26.14
N THR A 258 2.46 -11.13 -26.41
CA THR A 258 3.01 -12.30 -27.10
C THR A 258 2.88 -13.54 -26.20
N GLU A 259 2.26 -14.59 -26.72
CA GLU A 259 1.84 -15.83 -26.02
C GLU A 259 2.97 -16.56 -25.27
N ILE A 260 4.23 -16.33 -25.65
CA ILE A 260 5.41 -17.08 -25.16
C ILE A 260 5.90 -16.58 -23.79
N LEU A 261 5.92 -15.26 -23.56
CA LEU A 261 6.44 -14.67 -22.31
C LEU A 261 5.47 -14.91 -21.14
N LYS A 262 4.16 -14.88 -21.42
CA LYS A 262 3.10 -15.21 -20.45
C LYS A 262 3.23 -16.63 -19.92
N ARG A 263 3.44 -17.62 -20.81
CA ARG A 263 3.49 -19.04 -20.40
C ARG A 263 4.68 -19.32 -19.51
N GLN A 264 5.87 -18.84 -19.88
CA GLN A 264 7.07 -19.06 -19.05
C GLN A 264 7.00 -18.36 -17.68
N LEU A 265 6.52 -17.11 -17.60
CA LEU A 265 6.43 -16.38 -16.32
C LEU A 265 5.34 -16.96 -15.41
N LEU A 266 4.17 -17.33 -15.96
CA LEU A 266 3.07 -17.91 -15.19
C LEU A 266 3.39 -19.34 -14.71
N GLU A 267 3.99 -20.18 -15.55
CA GLU A 267 4.37 -21.55 -15.15
C GLU A 267 5.46 -21.54 -14.07
N GLN A 268 6.44 -20.63 -14.16
CA GLN A 268 7.48 -20.49 -13.14
C GLN A 268 6.94 -19.93 -11.81
N ALA A 269 6.08 -18.91 -11.85
CA ALA A 269 5.45 -18.36 -10.66
C ALA A 269 4.55 -19.40 -9.96
N GLN A 270 3.77 -20.17 -10.73
CA GLN A 270 2.92 -21.23 -10.19
C GLN A 270 3.75 -22.40 -9.61
N ALA A 271 4.86 -22.78 -10.23
CA ALA A 271 5.71 -23.86 -9.71
C ALA A 271 6.39 -23.49 -8.37
N ILE A 272 6.78 -22.23 -8.19
CA ILE A 272 7.37 -21.72 -6.94
C ILE A 272 6.29 -21.63 -5.84
N ALA A 273 5.11 -21.11 -6.17
CA ALA A 273 3.99 -21.03 -5.24
C ALA A 273 3.48 -22.43 -4.82
N GLN A 274 3.35 -23.38 -5.76
CA GLN A 274 2.89 -24.74 -5.48
C GLN A 274 3.88 -25.57 -4.65
N ARG A 275 5.20 -25.37 -4.81
CA ARG A 275 6.19 -26.03 -3.94
C ARG A 275 6.07 -25.57 -2.48
N ARG A 276 5.72 -24.31 -2.23
CA ARG A 276 5.63 -23.75 -0.87
C ARG A 276 4.37 -24.10 -0.13
N ILE A 277 3.23 -24.22 -0.82
CA ILE A 277 1.99 -24.72 -0.22
C ILE A 277 2.21 -26.13 0.37
N ARG A 278 3.18 -26.90 -0.14
CA ARG A 278 3.56 -28.22 0.38
C ARG A 278 4.61 -28.19 1.50
N GLU A 279 5.30 -27.08 1.73
CA GLU A 279 6.44 -26.96 2.67
C GLU A 279 6.15 -26.09 3.90
N SER A 280 4.91 -25.63 4.11
CA SER A 280 4.52 -24.74 5.23
C SER A 280 4.45 -25.43 6.61
N VAL A 281 5.33 -26.40 6.86
CA VAL A 281 5.54 -27.03 8.17
C VAL A 281 7.04 -27.10 8.45
N GLY A 282 7.59 -26.05 9.05
CA GLY A 282 8.94 -26.04 9.63
C GLY A 282 9.76 -24.79 9.29
N ASP A 283 10.06 -23.96 10.30
CA ASP A 283 10.97 -22.82 10.25
C ASP A 283 12.42 -23.25 9.94
N VAL A 284 12.70 -23.55 8.67
CA VAL A 284 14.06 -23.61 8.16
C VAL A 284 14.22 -22.46 7.18
N ALA A 285 14.96 -21.43 7.59
CA ALA A 285 15.40 -20.35 6.71
C ALA A 285 16.28 -20.94 5.60
N LYS A 286 15.67 -21.36 4.48
CA LYS A 286 16.40 -21.75 3.28
C LYS A 286 17.10 -20.51 2.76
N GLN A 287 18.43 -20.48 2.79
CA GLN A 287 19.20 -19.44 2.09
C GLN A 287 18.80 -19.44 0.62
N LEU A 288 18.52 -18.25 0.08
CA LEU A 288 18.25 -18.09 -1.35
C LEU A 288 19.46 -18.52 -2.15
N THR A 289 19.22 -19.39 -3.14
CA THR A 289 20.24 -19.68 -4.16
C THR A 289 20.41 -18.47 -5.08
N GLN A 290 21.61 -18.29 -5.62
CA GLN A 290 21.90 -17.22 -6.59
C GLN A 290 20.93 -17.25 -7.78
N LYS A 291 20.59 -18.46 -8.29
CA LYS A 291 19.62 -18.62 -9.38
C LYS A 291 18.21 -18.15 -9.02
N GLN A 292 17.75 -18.42 -7.80
CA GLN A 292 16.44 -17.92 -7.34
C GLN A 292 16.43 -16.40 -7.23
N ALA A 293 17.52 -15.80 -6.75
CA ALA A 293 17.65 -14.34 -6.69
C ALA A 293 17.61 -13.72 -8.09
N ILE A 294 18.38 -14.25 -9.05
CA ILE A 294 18.38 -13.78 -10.46
C ILE A 294 16.97 -13.88 -11.06
N ASN A 295 16.31 -15.04 -10.95
CA ASN A 295 14.96 -15.22 -11.48
C ASN A 295 13.96 -14.21 -10.87
N ALA A 296 14.05 -13.96 -9.57
CA ALA A 296 13.18 -13.00 -8.91
C ALA A 296 13.45 -11.56 -9.36
N MET A 297 14.70 -11.19 -9.60
CA MET A 297 15.06 -9.88 -10.15
C MET A 297 14.57 -9.72 -11.59
N GLN A 298 14.55 -10.79 -12.39
CA GLN A 298 13.92 -10.78 -13.72
C GLN A 298 12.40 -10.59 -13.63
N MET A 299 11.74 -11.24 -12.67
CA MET A 299 10.31 -11.01 -12.41
C MET A 299 10.04 -9.56 -11.99
N ALA A 300 10.91 -8.97 -11.17
CA ALA A 300 10.80 -7.56 -10.77
C ALA A 300 11.00 -6.61 -11.96
N ALA A 301 11.94 -6.90 -12.86
CA ALA A 301 12.12 -6.15 -14.11
C ALA A 301 10.89 -6.24 -15.01
N ALA A 302 10.38 -7.45 -15.24
CA ALA A 302 9.16 -7.67 -16.03
C ALA A 302 7.94 -6.98 -15.42
N HIS A 303 7.81 -7.01 -14.09
CA HIS A 303 6.76 -6.29 -13.36
C HIS A 303 6.87 -4.78 -13.57
N ARG A 304 8.06 -4.20 -13.38
CA ARG A 304 8.33 -2.78 -13.61
C ARG A 304 7.96 -2.37 -15.04
N SER A 305 8.28 -3.19 -16.03
CA SER A 305 7.92 -2.94 -17.44
C SER A 305 6.43 -3.14 -17.76
N SER A 306 5.69 -3.86 -16.90
CA SER A 306 4.25 -4.09 -17.07
C SER A 306 3.36 -2.96 -16.55
N LEU A 307 3.95 -1.98 -15.83
CA LEU A 307 3.24 -0.82 -15.33
C LEU A 307 2.74 0.06 -16.48
N SER A 308 1.55 0.64 -16.33
CA SER A 308 0.92 1.51 -17.32
C SER A 308 0.63 2.91 -16.75
N GLY A 309 0.24 3.84 -17.63
CA GLY A 309 -0.17 5.20 -17.24
C GLY A 309 0.86 5.93 -16.37
N VAL A 310 0.40 6.58 -15.30
CA VAL A 310 1.29 7.32 -14.38
C VAL A 310 2.31 6.39 -13.69
N ALA A 311 1.92 5.15 -13.37
CA ALA A 311 2.82 4.18 -12.77
C ALA A 311 3.98 3.80 -13.68
N ARG A 312 3.77 3.76 -15.01
CA ARG A 312 4.86 3.57 -15.99
C ARG A 312 5.88 4.70 -15.93
N VAL A 313 5.41 5.94 -15.75
CA VAL A 313 6.30 7.11 -15.58
C VAL A 313 7.05 7.02 -14.26
N ALA A 314 6.34 6.67 -13.17
CA ALA A 314 6.93 6.46 -11.85
C ALA A 314 8.05 5.40 -11.88
N ALA A 315 7.85 4.33 -12.65
CA ALA A 315 8.82 3.26 -12.84
C ALA A 315 10.19 3.77 -13.33
N THR A 316 10.25 4.89 -14.06
CA THR A 316 11.50 5.45 -14.59
C THR A 316 12.42 6.07 -13.53
N VAL A 317 11.95 6.20 -12.27
CA VAL A 317 12.71 6.81 -11.17
C VAL A 317 12.82 5.91 -9.94
N PHE A 318 12.54 4.60 -10.05
CA PHE A 318 12.62 3.67 -8.92
C PHE A 318 14.02 3.60 -8.30
N ASP A 319 15.08 3.68 -9.11
CA ASP A 319 16.48 3.77 -8.67
C ASP A 319 16.78 5.05 -7.87
N ARG A 320 16.14 6.16 -8.25
CA ARG A 320 16.24 7.43 -7.51
C ARG A 320 15.48 7.36 -6.20
N ALA A 321 14.30 6.73 -6.18
CA ALA A 321 13.55 6.47 -4.96
C ALA A 321 14.35 5.59 -3.98
N ASP A 322 15.09 4.59 -4.48
CA ASP A 322 16.00 3.78 -3.65
C ASP A 322 17.12 4.61 -3.05
N SER A 323 17.78 5.42 -3.88
CA SER A 323 18.87 6.30 -3.46
C SER A 323 18.39 7.34 -2.45
N TRP A 324 17.17 7.86 -2.64
CA TRP A 324 16.51 8.79 -1.73
C TRP A 324 16.25 8.14 -0.37
N ALA A 325 15.61 6.97 -0.36
CA ALA A 325 15.34 6.21 0.85
C ALA A 325 16.64 5.87 1.59
N TYR A 326 17.64 5.36 0.86
CA TYR A 326 18.97 5.05 1.40
C TYR A 326 19.57 6.23 2.18
N ALA A 327 19.62 7.41 1.56
CA ALA A 327 20.17 8.60 2.20
C ALA A 327 19.37 9.05 3.44
N ARG A 328 18.02 9.03 3.35
CA ARG A 328 17.17 9.46 4.47
C ARG A 328 17.16 8.48 5.64
N MET A 329 17.33 7.18 5.38
CA MET A 329 17.52 6.17 6.43
C MET A 329 18.74 6.53 7.28
N GLN A 330 19.86 6.92 6.66
CA GLN A 330 21.06 7.34 7.39
C GLN A 330 20.80 8.57 8.26
N THR A 331 20.12 9.59 7.71
CA THR A 331 19.76 10.81 8.46
C THR A 331 18.89 10.51 9.68
N LEU A 332 18.02 9.51 9.59
CA LEU A 332 17.14 9.07 10.70
C LEU A 332 17.78 8.04 11.64
N GLY A 333 19.08 7.76 11.48
CA GLY A 333 19.80 6.76 12.27
C GLY A 333 19.26 5.33 12.09
N ALA A 334 18.64 5.04 10.95
CA ALA A 334 18.10 3.73 10.59
C ALA A 334 19.11 2.90 9.78
N ASP A 335 18.90 1.59 9.64
CA ASP A 335 19.68 0.74 8.74
C ASP A 335 19.40 1.10 7.27
N PRO A 336 20.33 1.71 6.52
CA PRO A 336 20.08 2.09 5.12
C PRO A 336 20.04 0.88 4.18
N PHE A 337 20.36 -0.33 4.66
CA PHE A 337 20.19 -1.57 3.91
C PHE A 337 18.90 -2.32 4.27
N ALA A 338 17.98 -1.71 5.01
CA ALA A 338 16.66 -2.31 5.27
C ALA A 338 15.91 -2.65 3.97
N GLY A 339 16.05 -1.84 2.92
CA GLY A 339 15.52 -2.16 1.59
C GLY A 339 16.09 -3.45 0.99
N ALA A 340 17.39 -3.71 1.17
CA ALA A 340 18.04 -4.94 0.71
C ALA A 340 17.59 -6.17 1.51
N ARG A 341 17.39 -6.02 2.83
CA ARG A 341 16.81 -7.09 3.66
C ARG A 341 15.36 -7.37 3.28
N LEU A 342 14.56 -6.33 3.07
CA LEU A 342 13.19 -6.45 2.60
C LEU A 342 13.12 -7.12 1.23
N HIS A 343 13.97 -6.74 0.29
CA HIS A 343 14.11 -7.39 -1.00
C HIS A 343 14.36 -8.90 -0.85
N GLN A 344 15.31 -9.32 0.00
CA GLN A 344 15.55 -10.75 0.26
C GLN A 344 14.32 -11.43 0.85
N LYS A 345 13.68 -10.80 1.82
CA LYS A 345 12.48 -11.33 2.50
C LYS A 345 11.30 -11.52 1.54
N LEU A 346 11.11 -10.58 0.62
CA LEU A 346 10.07 -10.64 -0.41
C LEU A 346 10.33 -11.77 -1.41
N ILE A 347 11.58 -11.94 -1.87
CA ILE A 347 11.97 -13.08 -2.71
C ILE A 347 11.79 -14.40 -1.94
N GLU A 348 12.22 -14.43 -0.69
CA GLU A 348 12.00 -15.53 0.26
C GLU A 348 10.55 -15.75 0.61
N ASN A 349 9.61 -14.91 0.17
CA ASN A 349 8.17 -15.13 0.31
C ASN A 349 7.49 -15.41 -1.04
N GLY A 350 8.24 -15.35 -2.15
CA GLY A 350 7.68 -15.41 -3.51
C GLY A 350 6.94 -14.14 -3.93
N ALA A 351 7.05 -13.07 -3.14
CA ALA A 351 6.42 -11.76 -3.36
C ALA A 351 7.31 -10.89 -4.26
N THR A 352 7.44 -11.26 -5.54
CA THR A 352 8.42 -10.64 -6.46
C THR A 352 7.82 -9.59 -7.40
N ALA A 353 6.49 -9.43 -7.41
CA ALA A 353 5.77 -8.57 -8.35
C ALA A 353 5.36 -7.24 -7.69
N ASN A 354 6.33 -6.52 -7.14
CA ASN A 354 6.14 -5.22 -6.49
C ASN A 354 7.41 -4.36 -6.60
N ALA A 355 7.28 -3.05 -6.37
CA ALA A 355 8.38 -2.11 -6.54
C ALA A 355 9.46 -2.15 -5.45
N LEU A 356 9.29 -2.91 -4.36
CA LEU A 356 10.30 -3.00 -3.30
C LEU A 356 11.31 -4.14 -3.55
N VAL A 357 11.04 -5.01 -4.52
CA VAL A 357 12.04 -5.95 -5.03
C VAL A 357 12.88 -5.25 -6.11
N PHE A 358 14.17 -5.10 -5.84
CA PHE A 358 15.11 -4.55 -6.81
C PHE A 358 15.22 -5.42 -8.06
N ASP A 359 15.07 -4.79 -9.22
CA ASP A 359 15.49 -5.36 -10.50
C ASP A 359 17.04 -5.27 -10.66
N PRO A 360 17.64 -5.87 -11.71
CA PRO A 360 19.09 -5.86 -11.91
C PRO A 360 19.72 -4.46 -11.95
N GLU A 361 19.06 -3.49 -12.59
CA GLU A 361 19.58 -2.13 -12.72
C GLU A 361 19.61 -1.43 -11.36
N ARG A 362 18.52 -1.55 -10.60
CA ARG A 362 18.39 -0.97 -9.26
C ARG A 362 19.37 -1.60 -8.29
N MET A 363 19.54 -2.92 -8.35
CA MET A 363 20.54 -3.63 -7.54
C MET A 363 21.96 -3.15 -7.86
N GLN A 364 22.29 -2.95 -9.13
CA GLN A 364 23.60 -2.43 -9.54
C GLN A 364 23.80 -0.97 -9.07
N SER A 365 22.77 -0.12 -9.17
CA SER A 365 22.82 1.25 -8.67
C SER A 365 23.02 1.31 -7.15
N LEU A 366 22.31 0.47 -6.40
CA LEU A 366 22.47 0.38 -4.95
C LEU A 366 23.87 -0.13 -4.56
N ASP A 367 24.41 -1.13 -5.29
CA ASP A 367 25.78 -1.61 -5.08
C ASP A 367 26.79 -0.49 -5.33
N LYS A 368 26.72 0.20 -6.47
CA LYS A 368 27.61 1.35 -6.76
C LYS A 368 27.56 2.41 -5.67
N LEU A 369 26.36 2.75 -5.19
CA LEU A 369 26.18 3.69 -4.09
C LEU A 369 26.83 3.19 -2.80
N ALA A 370 26.59 1.94 -2.41
CA ALA A 370 27.17 1.33 -1.22
C ALA A 370 28.70 1.25 -1.29
N GLN A 371 29.25 0.85 -2.44
CA GLN A 371 30.70 0.79 -2.69
C GLN A 371 31.33 2.18 -2.59
N SER A 372 30.71 3.21 -3.18
CA SER A 372 31.22 4.59 -3.12
C SER A 372 31.35 5.13 -1.69
N GLN A 373 30.57 4.59 -0.76
CA GLN A 373 30.59 4.95 0.67
C GLN A 373 31.39 3.97 1.54
N GLY A 374 32.09 3.00 0.95
CA GLY A 374 32.83 1.97 1.68
C GLY A 374 31.94 0.99 2.45
N ARG A 375 30.67 0.85 2.04
CA ARG A 375 29.64 0.03 2.69
C ARG A 375 29.23 -1.20 1.88
N GLY A 376 30.00 -1.58 0.87
CA GLY A 376 29.73 -2.75 0.02
C GLY A 376 29.53 -4.06 0.80
N GLU A 377 30.38 -4.33 1.78
CA GLU A 377 30.26 -5.56 2.61
C GLU A 377 28.98 -5.56 3.47
N GLN A 378 28.50 -4.40 3.90
CA GLN A 378 27.23 -4.30 4.64
C GLN A 378 26.03 -4.62 3.72
N LEU A 379 26.09 -4.20 2.46
CA LEU A 379 25.10 -4.58 1.45
C LEU A 379 25.10 -6.09 1.21
N VAL A 380 26.28 -6.70 1.04
CA VAL A 380 26.41 -8.16 0.87
C VAL A 380 25.83 -8.91 2.09
N ALA A 381 26.11 -8.43 3.30
CA ALA A 381 25.53 -9.00 4.52
C ALA A 381 24.00 -8.87 4.55
N ALA A 382 23.45 -7.71 4.14
CA ALA A 382 22.00 -7.51 4.02
C ALA A 382 21.37 -8.43 2.97
N LEU A 383 22.12 -8.78 1.91
CA LEU A 383 21.76 -9.75 0.89
C LEU A 383 22.11 -11.21 1.27
N LYS A 384 22.32 -11.48 2.56
CA LYS A 384 22.64 -12.82 3.10
C LYS A 384 23.84 -13.50 2.42
N GLY A 385 24.84 -12.71 2.04
CA GLY A 385 26.09 -13.18 1.41
C GLY A 385 26.06 -13.19 -0.12
N ILE A 386 24.92 -12.89 -0.75
CA ILE A 386 24.84 -12.79 -2.21
C ILE A 386 25.48 -11.48 -2.66
N ARG A 387 26.51 -11.57 -3.51
CA ARG A 387 27.19 -10.40 -4.06
C ARG A 387 26.38 -9.79 -5.21
N PRO A 388 26.11 -8.47 -5.23
CA PRO A 388 25.39 -7.83 -6.33
C PRO A 388 26.01 -8.09 -7.71
N VAL A 389 27.34 -8.08 -7.82
CA VAL A 389 28.04 -8.40 -9.09
C VAL A 389 27.72 -9.81 -9.61
N ALA A 390 27.42 -10.76 -8.72
CA ALA A 390 27.03 -12.12 -9.11
C ALA A 390 25.57 -12.22 -9.55
N LEU A 391 24.77 -11.17 -9.33
CA LEU A 391 23.38 -11.07 -9.76
C LEU A 391 23.22 -10.37 -11.11
N VAL A 392 24.29 -9.75 -11.62
CA VAL A 392 24.36 -9.18 -12.96
C VAL A 392 24.83 -10.28 -13.90
N VAL A 393 23.90 -10.87 -14.65
CA VAL A 393 24.24 -11.77 -15.76
C VAL A 393 24.45 -10.89 -17.00
N GLU A 394 25.60 -11.02 -17.67
CA GLU A 394 25.77 -10.51 -19.03
C GLU A 394 24.96 -11.41 -19.98
N ASP A 395 23.66 -11.15 -20.11
CA ASP A 395 22.86 -11.74 -21.19
C ASP A 395 22.14 -10.63 -21.93
N ASP A 396 22.44 -10.50 -23.23
CA ASP A 396 21.78 -9.57 -24.15
C ASP A 396 20.27 -9.83 -24.29
N ASP A 397 19.80 -11.00 -23.82
CA ASP A 397 18.42 -11.49 -23.82
C ASP A 397 17.64 -11.22 -22.51
N MET A 398 18.24 -10.57 -21.50
CA MET A 398 17.47 -10.20 -20.31
C MET A 398 16.47 -9.08 -20.63
N PRO A 399 15.21 -9.18 -20.18
CA PRO A 399 14.26 -8.07 -20.22
C PRO A 399 14.71 -7.03 -19.19
N LEU A 400 15.71 -6.22 -19.57
CA LEU A 400 16.12 -5.05 -18.79
C LEU A 400 14.98 -4.04 -18.83
N ALA A 401 14.66 -3.42 -17.70
CA ALA A 401 13.66 -2.35 -17.65
C ALA A 401 14.05 -1.15 -18.54
N SER A 402 15.34 -1.00 -18.86
CA SER A 402 15.89 -0.05 -19.83
C SER A 402 15.78 -0.47 -21.32
N LYS A 403 15.40 -1.72 -21.63
CA LYS A 403 15.22 -2.25 -23.00
C LYS A 403 13.75 -2.59 -23.40
N PRO A 404 12.69 -1.89 -22.95
CA PRO A 404 11.47 -1.70 -23.75
C PRO A 404 11.32 -0.23 -24.16
N VAL A 405 10.51 0.03 -25.19
CA VAL A 405 10.29 1.34 -25.86
C VAL A 405 10.51 2.53 -24.92
N ALA A 406 11.53 3.35 -25.24
CA ALA A 406 11.83 4.56 -24.50
C ALA A 406 10.54 5.34 -24.27
N PHE A 407 10.27 5.70 -23.01
CA PHE A 407 9.08 6.48 -22.67
C PHE A 407 9.00 7.71 -23.58
N SER A 408 7.96 7.77 -24.41
CA SER A 408 7.65 8.89 -25.27
C SER A 408 6.37 9.56 -24.77
N PHE A 409 6.37 10.89 -24.69
CA PHE A 409 5.14 11.64 -24.41
C PHE A 409 4.11 11.50 -25.54
N ASP A 410 4.56 11.10 -26.73
CA ASP A 410 3.74 10.89 -27.93
C ASP A 410 3.22 9.44 -28.05
N ASP A 411 3.68 8.52 -27.19
CA ASP A 411 3.10 7.17 -27.08
C ASP A 411 1.75 7.27 -26.38
N THR A 412 0.73 7.66 -27.14
CA THR A 412 -0.65 7.44 -26.74
C THR A 412 -0.91 5.94 -26.83
N GLU A 413 -0.64 5.19 -25.75
CA GLU A 413 -1.36 3.95 -25.52
C GLU A 413 -2.84 4.29 -25.74
N VAL A 414 -3.50 3.57 -26.65
CA VAL A 414 -4.92 3.76 -26.95
C VAL A 414 -5.63 3.71 -25.62
N ALA A 415 -5.99 4.89 -25.09
CA ALA A 415 -6.65 5.01 -23.83
C ALA A 415 -7.98 4.29 -24.00
N SER A 416 -8.04 3.04 -23.56
CA SER A 416 -9.30 2.32 -23.55
C SER A 416 -10.27 3.20 -22.78
N SER A 417 -11.50 3.35 -23.25
CA SER A 417 -12.56 4.10 -22.59
C SER A 417 -12.98 3.50 -21.23
N LEU A 418 -12.25 2.48 -20.77
CA LEU A 418 -12.47 1.81 -19.50
C LEU A 418 -11.94 2.71 -18.36
N PRO A 419 -12.74 2.92 -17.31
CA PRO A 419 -12.23 3.56 -16.10
C PRO A 419 -11.03 2.74 -15.56
N PHE A 420 -10.02 3.43 -15.02
CA PHE A 420 -8.78 2.85 -14.44
C PHE A 420 -7.74 2.30 -15.43
N ALA A 421 -7.93 2.44 -16.74
CA ALA A 421 -6.92 2.03 -17.73
C ALA A 421 -5.55 2.74 -17.58
N ARG A 422 -5.54 3.89 -16.89
CA ARG A 422 -4.36 4.75 -16.65
C ARG A 422 -3.74 4.58 -15.25
N GLY A 423 -4.31 3.71 -14.43
CA GLY A 423 -3.93 3.54 -13.03
C GLY A 423 -5.16 3.57 -12.12
N LEU A 424 -5.04 2.88 -10.98
CA LEU A 424 -6.07 2.83 -9.95
C LEU A 424 -6.31 4.22 -9.34
N ILE A 425 -5.23 4.93 -9.02
CA ILE A 425 -5.24 6.23 -8.37
C ILE A 425 -5.81 7.27 -9.35
N ASP A 426 -5.36 7.29 -10.60
CA ASP A 426 -5.91 8.18 -11.63
C ASP A 426 -7.43 7.96 -11.80
N GLY A 427 -7.86 6.70 -11.96
CA GLY A 427 -9.28 6.42 -12.08
C GLY A 427 -10.07 6.77 -10.82
N MET A 428 -9.49 6.69 -9.62
CA MET A 428 -10.11 7.15 -8.38
C MET A 428 -10.23 8.68 -8.30
N LEU A 429 -9.29 9.43 -8.88
CA LEU A 429 -9.36 10.90 -8.97
C LEU A 429 -10.48 11.36 -9.92
N ASP A 430 -10.82 10.54 -10.92
CA ASP A 430 -11.87 10.82 -11.90
C ASP A 430 -13.28 10.38 -11.46
N LEU A 431 -13.40 9.61 -10.35
CA LEU A 431 -14.71 9.16 -9.86
C LEU A 431 -15.50 10.34 -9.27
N PRO A 432 -16.80 10.51 -9.63
CA PRO A 432 -17.65 11.47 -8.96
C PRO A 432 -17.80 11.07 -7.50
N VAL A 433 -17.34 11.91 -6.58
CA VAL A 433 -17.70 11.80 -5.17
C VAL A 433 -19.22 11.97 -5.09
N GLU A 434 -19.93 11.03 -4.47
CA GLU A 434 -21.37 11.10 -4.16
C GLU A 434 -21.70 12.20 -3.13
N SER A 435 -21.08 13.39 -3.26
CA SER A 435 -21.35 14.58 -2.47
C SER A 435 -22.08 15.67 -3.27
N LYS A 436 -22.35 15.47 -4.56
CA LYS A 436 -23.13 16.43 -5.37
C LYS A 436 -24.50 15.89 -5.81
N LYS A 437 -25.51 16.40 -5.10
CA LYS A 437 -26.96 16.51 -5.41
C LYS A 437 -27.86 15.35 -4.97
N SER A 438 -28.38 15.48 -3.76
CA SER A 438 -29.85 15.51 -3.58
C SER A 438 -30.19 16.91 -3.07
N LYS A 439 -30.81 17.71 -3.94
CA LYS A 439 -31.77 18.72 -3.50
C LYS A 439 -33.14 18.07 -3.52
#